data_AF-A0A3N1ZR88-F1
#
_entry.id   AF-A0A3N1ZR88-F1
#
_cell.length_a   1.000
_cell.length_b   1.000
_cell.length_c   1.000
_cell.angle_alpha   90.00
_cell.angle_beta   90.00
_cell.angle_gamma   90.00
#
_symmetry.space_group_name_H-M   'P 1'
#
loop_
_entity.id
_entity.type
_entity.pdbx_description
1 polymer ?
#
loop_
_entity_poly.entity_id
_entity_poly.type
_entity_poly.pdbx_seq_one_letter_code
_entity_poly.pdbx_strand_id
1 'polypeptide(L)'
;MLADAIAERGLEALEPEVQDPPFDVAWKTTDGTINVVEVKSTTPANRTSQLRRGLGQVLDYEHTLRQRGHTHVQPILFIEAEPAGDHWKSLCARHGVKLVWPESIAQLF
;
A
#
# COMPACT_ATOMS: atom_id res chain seq x y z
N MET A 1 7.94 0.28 12.95
CA MET A 1 6.76 0.70 12.18
C MET A 1 7.08 0.63 10.68
N LEU A 2 6.11 0.79 9.77
CA LEU A 2 6.37 0.73 8.32
C LEU A 2 7.40 1.78 7.88
N ALA A 3 7.28 3.01 8.39
CA ALA A 3 8.23 4.09 8.11
C ALA A 3 9.66 3.75 8.52
N ASP A 4 9.86 3.17 9.72
CA ASP A 4 11.19 2.76 10.19
C ASP A 4 11.81 1.69 9.27
N ALA A 5 11.00 0.70 8.84
CA ALA A 5 11.47 -0.38 7.99
C ALA A 5 11.92 0.10 6.59
N ILE A 6 11.31 1.18 6.09
CA ILE A 6 11.68 1.85 4.83
C ILE A 6 12.96 2.65 5.02
N ALA A 7 13.04 3.44 6.10
CA ALA A 7 14.21 4.26 6.42
C ALA A 7 15.48 3.43 6.65
N GLU A 8 15.36 2.32 7.39
CA GLU A 8 16.48 1.38 7.63
C GLU A 8 17.06 0.78 6.34
N ARG A 9 16.27 0.73 5.26
CA ARG A 9 16.67 0.18 3.97
C ARG A 9 17.18 1.24 2.99
N GLY A 10 17.26 2.50 3.42
CA GLY A 10 17.75 3.60 2.59
C GLY A 10 16.87 3.89 1.37
N LEU A 11 15.60 3.51 1.42
CA LEU A 11 14.64 3.80 0.34
C LEU A 11 14.23 5.27 0.41
N GLU A 12 14.24 5.94 -0.74
CA GLU A 12 13.83 7.33 -0.84
C GLU A 12 12.31 7.43 -0.77
N ALA A 13 11.80 7.97 0.33
CA ALA A 13 10.39 8.28 0.48
C ALA A 13 10.02 9.40 -0.51
N LEU A 14 8.91 9.22 -1.22
CA LEU A 14 8.38 10.24 -2.11
C LEU A 14 7.53 11.21 -1.28
N GLU A 15 7.79 12.51 -1.43
CA GLU A 15 6.88 13.54 -0.97
C GLU A 15 5.74 13.68 -1.99
N PRO A 16 4.47 13.63 -1.58
CA PRO A 16 3.36 13.85 -2.50
C PRO A 16 3.37 15.27 -3.05
N GLU A 17 3.32 15.41 -4.38
CA GLU A 17 3.13 16.70 -5.04
C GLU A 17 1.67 17.17 -4.91
N VAL A 18 1.40 18.44 -5.23
CA VAL A 18 0.05 19.04 -5.14
C VAL A 18 -1.04 18.28 -5.93
N GLN A 19 -0.64 17.51 -6.94
CA GLN A 19 -1.54 16.70 -7.78
C GLN A 19 -1.49 15.20 -7.46
N ASP A 20 -0.71 14.78 -6.46
CA ASP A 20 -0.67 13.38 -6.05
C ASP A 20 -1.89 13.00 -5.21
N PRO A 21 -2.32 11.73 -5.30
CA PRO A 21 -3.31 11.24 -4.37
C PRO A 21 -2.76 11.28 -2.93
N PRO A 22 -3.63 11.40 -1.92
CA PRO A 22 -3.23 11.52 -0.53
C PRO A 22 -2.83 10.16 0.07
N PHE A 23 -1.77 9.55 -0.47
CA PHE A 23 -1.20 8.32 0.08
C PHE A 23 -0.47 8.57 1.40
N ASP A 24 -0.39 7.55 2.26
CA ASP A 24 0.29 7.67 3.56
C ASP A 24 1.81 7.57 3.39
N VAL A 25 2.27 6.65 2.53
CA VAL A 25 3.69 6.42 2.27
C VAL A 25 3.88 6.01 0.81
N ALA A 26 4.93 6.50 0.16
CA ALA A 26 5.38 5.94 -1.11
C ALA A 26 6.91 5.96 -1.19
N TRP A 27 7.48 5.03 -1.95
CA TRP A 27 8.91 5.02 -2.28
C TRP A 27 9.13 4.45 -3.67
N LYS A 28 10.28 4.77 -4.26
CA LYS A 28 10.71 4.24 -5.54
C LYS A 28 11.80 3.19 -5.36
N THR A 29 11.66 2.03 -5.97
CA THR A 29 12.70 0.99 -6.03
C THR A 29 13.71 1.28 -7.13
N THR A 30 14.86 0.60 -7.09
CA THR A 30 15.95 0.79 -8.05
C THR A 30 15.57 0.44 -9.50
N ASP A 31 14.61 -0.46 -9.69
CA ASP A 31 14.01 -0.80 -11.00
C ASP A 31 13.00 0.24 -11.52
N GLY A 32 12.72 1.28 -10.73
CA GLY A 32 11.82 2.36 -11.07
C GLY A 32 10.36 2.15 -10.69
N THR A 33 10.01 1.05 -10.01
CA THR A 33 8.64 0.82 -9.50
C THR A 33 8.32 1.77 -8.36
N ILE A 34 7.16 2.42 -8.44
CA ILE A 34 6.61 3.23 -7.34
C ILE A 34 5.74 2.33 -6.49
N ASN A 35 6.17 2.12 -5.25
CA ASN A 35 5.36 1.46 -4.23
C ASN A 35 4.56 2.54 -3.52
N VAL A 36 3.22 2.42 -3.55
CA VAL A 36 2.31 3.38 -2.92
C VAL A 36 1.47 2.68 -1.88
N VAL A 37 1.43 3.23 -0.66
CA VAL A 37 0.86 2.58 0.51
C VAL A 37 -0.27 3.39 1.11
N GLU A 38 -1.36 2.68 1.42
CA GLU A 38 -2.36 3.11 2.39
C GLU A 38 -2.23 2.27 3.65
N VAL A 39 -2.17 2.94 4.81
CA VAL A 39 -2.11 2.32 6.14
C VAL A 39 -3.50 2.38 6.77
N LYS A 40 -4.02 1.22 7.20
CA LYS A 40 -5.29 1.13 7.93
C LYS A 40 -5.12 0.56 9.31
N SER A 41 -5.57 1.32 10.30
CA SER A 41 -5.87 0.77 11.63
C SER A 41 -7.16 -0.04 11.59
N THR A 42 -7.09 -1.28 12.08
CA THR A 42 -8.22 -2.21 12.04
C THR A 42 -8.50 -2.82 13.40
N THR A 43 -9.77 -2.81 13.79
CA THR A 43 -10.32 -3.53 14.92
C THR A 43 -11.26 -4.62 14.41
N PRO A 44 -11.63 -5.63 15.22
CA PRO A 44 -12.62 -6.62 14.82
C PRO A 44 -13.94 -6.00 14.31
N ALA A 45 -14.35 -4.87 14.90
CA ALA A 45 -15.61 -4.20 14.57
C ALA A 45 -15.57 -3.42 13.24
N ASN A 46 -14.40 -2.93 12.80
CA ASN A 46 -14.29 -2.09 11.60
C ASN A 46 -13.45 -2.71 10.47
N ARG A 47 -12.91 -3.92 10.66
CA ARG A 47 -11.98 -4.57 9.72
C ARG A 47 -12.49 -4.58 8.29
N THR A 48 -13.72 -5.04 8.07
CA THR A 48 -14.31 -5.14 6.73
C THR A 48 -14.51 -3.77 6.08
N SER A 49 -14.94 -2.76 6.83
CA SER A 49 -15.14 -1.41 6.27
C SER A 49 -13.80 -0.72 5.96
N GLN A 50 -12.80 -0.89 6.84
CA GLN A 50 -11.46 -0.35 6.61
C GLN A 50 -10.75 -1.02 5.44
N LEU A 51 -10.82 -2.35 5.31
CA LEU A 51 -10.24 -3.08 4.18
C LEU A 51 -10.91 -2.69 2.87
N ARG A 52 -12.25 -2.58 2.85
CA ARG A 52 -12.98 -2.12 1.66
C ARG A 52 -12.55 -0.71 1.24
N ARG A 53 -12.48 0.21 2.21
CA ARG A 53 -12.10 1.60 1.96
C ARG A 53 -10.65 1.70 1.52
N GLY A 54 -9.73 1.05 2.23
CA GLY A 54 -8.30 1.04 1.91
C GLY A 54 -8.01 0.43 0.55
N LEU A 55 -8.70 -0.67 0.18
CA LEU A 55 -8.59 -1.24 -1.16
C LEU A 55 -9.03 -0.24 -2.23
N GLY A 56 -10.15 0.44 -2.04
CA GLY A 56 -10.61 1.47 -2.97
C GLY A 56 -9.60 2.62 -3.14
N GLN A 57 -9.01 3.06 -2.03
CA GLN A 57 -7.99 4.11 -2.04
C GLN A 57 -6.74 3.70 -2.81
N VAL A 58 -6.14 2.55 -2.53
CA VAL A 58 -4.89 2.15 -3.22
C VAL A 58 -5.09 1.89 -4.71
N LEU A 59 -6.29 1.45 -5.12
CA LEU A 59 -6.64 1.31 -6.53
C LEU A 59 -6.78 2.68 -7.22
N ASP A 60 -7.38 3.65 -6.54
CA ASP A 60 -7.46 5.03 -7.02
C ASP A 60 -6.07 5.68 -7.14
N TYR A 61 -5.19 5.40 -6.18
CA TYR A 61 -3.81 5.91 -6.18
C TYR A 61 -3.01 5.32 -7.34
N GLU A 62 -3.07 4.00 -7.53
CA GLU A 62 -2.46 3.31 -8.66
C GLU A 62 -2.94 3.89 -10.00
N HIS A 63 -4.26 4.09 -10.13
CA HIS A 63 -4.85 4.63 -11.34
C HIS A 63 -4.34 6.05 -11.63
N THR A 64 -4.40 6.94 -10.65
CA THR A 64 -3.95 8.34 -10.75
C THR A 64 -2.46 8.41 -11.11
N LEU A 65 -1.60 7.68 -10.39
CA LEU A 65 -0.15 7.69 -10.67
C LEU A 65 0.16 7.16 -12.07
N ARG A 66 -0.55 6.14 -12.55
CA ARG A 66 -0.41 5.65 -13.93
C ARG A 66 -0.83 6.70 -14.97
N GLN A 67 -1.93 7.42 -14.74
CA GLN A 67 -2.34 8.52 -15.62
C GLN A 67 -1.30 9.65 -15.69
N ARG A 68 -0.52 9.84 -14.62
CA ARG A 68 0.60 10.79 -14.57
C ARG A 68 1.87 10.29 -15.26
N GLY A 69 1.85 9.11 -15.86
CA GLY A 69 2.97 8.57 -16.65
C GLY A 69 3.86 7.58 -15.89
N HIS A 70 3.54 7.24 -14.64
CA HIS A 70 4.26 6.20 -13.93
C HIS A 70 3.87 4.82 -14.45
N THR A 71 4.78 4.16 -15.18
CA THR A 71 4.49 2.89 -15.85
C THR A 71 4.39 1.72 -14.87
N HIS A 72 5.20 1.74 -13.81
CA HIS A 72 5.27 0.67 -12.81
C HIS A 72 4.84 1.22 -11.45
N VAL A 73 3.60 0.93 -11.07
CA VAL A 73 3.02 1.30 -9.78
C VAL A 73 2.54 0.04 -9.09
N GLN A 74 3.00 -0.18 -7.86
CA GLN A 74 2.62 -1.28 -6.99
C GLN A 74 1.78 -0.74 -5.83
N PRO A 75 0.45 -0.93 -5.85
CA PRO A 75 -0.39 -0.58 -4.72
C PRO A 75 -0.18 -1.56 -3.55
N ILE A 76 -0.08 -1.02 -2.34
CA ILE A 76 0.11 -1.78 -1.10
C ILE A 76 -0.94 -1.30 -0.09
N LEU A 77 -1.69 -2.24 0.48
CA LEU A 77 -2.55 -1.99 1.61
C LEU A 77 -1.88 -2.55 2.86
N PHE A 78 -1.42 -1.68 3.76
CA PHE A 78 -0.83 -2.06 5.03
C PHE A 78 -1.90 -2.04 6.13
N ILE A 79 -2.04 -3.12 6.89
CA ILE A 79 -2.96 -3.22 8.02
C ILE A 79 -2.22 -3.65 9.30
N GLU A 80 -2.74 -3.26 10.46
CA GLU A 80 -2.07 -3.52 11.74
C GLU A 80 -1.95 -4.99 12.15
N ALA A 81 -2.80 -5.87 11.61
CA ALA A 81 -2.82 -7.28 11.95
C ALA A 81 -3.34 -8.13 10.78
N GLU A 82 -2.92 -9.39 10.73
CA GLU A 82 -3.33 -10.33 9.70
C GLU A 82 -4.87 -10.35 9.51
N PRO A 83 -5.37 -10.28 8.26
CA PRO A 83 -6.80 -10.34 8.01
C PRO A 83 -7.31 -11.76 8.32
N ALA A 84 -8.55 -11.84 8.82
CA ALA A 84 -9.14 -13.14 9.12
C ALA A 84 -9.67 -13.78 7.83
N GLY A 85 -9.28 -15.02 7.57
CA GLY A 85 -9.65 -15.77 6.37
C GLY A 85 -9.04 -15.21 5.07
N ASP A 86 -9.44 -15.81 3.95
CA ASP A 86 -8.77 -15.58 2.66
C ASP A 86 -9.47 -14.56 1.75
N HIS A 87 -10.65 -14.08 2.13
CA HIS A 87 -11.45 -13.19 1.28
C HIS A 87 -10.66 -11.94 0.84
N TRP A 88 -10.06 -11.23 1.80
CA TRP A 88 -9.32 -10.00 1.50
C TRP A 88 -7.97 -10.26 0.88
N LYS A 89 -7.29 -11.34 1.27
CA LYS A 89 -6.03 -11.79 0.66
C LYS A 89 -6.23 -12.06 -0.84
N SER A 90 -7.23 -12.88 -1.18
CA SER A 90 -7.57 -13.22 -2.57
C SER A 90 -8.10 -12.03 -3.37
N LEU A 91 -8.90 -11.15 -2.76
CA LEU A 91 -9.38 -9.95 -3.44
C LEU A 91 -8.24 -8.99 -3.77
N CYS A 92 -7.35 -8.69 -2.83
CA CYS A 92 -6.20 -7.83 -3.08
C CYS A 92 -5.29 -8.42 -4.17
N ALA A 93 -4.97 -9.71 -4.08
CA ALA A 93 -4.15 -10.40 -5.07
C ALA A 93 -4.74 -10.33 -6.50
N ARG A 94 -6.06 -10.49 -6.65
CA ARG A 94 -6.73 -10.38 -7.96
C ARG A 94 -6.62 -9.00 -8.61
N HIS A 95 -6.43 -7.95 -7.80
CA HIS A 95 -6.26 -6.59 -8.27
C HIS A 95 -4.79 -6.13 -8.26
N GLY A 96 -3.83 -7.05 -8.06
CA GLY A 96 -2.41 -6.71 -8.01
C GLY A 96 -1.99 -5.91 -6.77
N VAL A 97 -2.85 -5.84 -5.74
CA VAL A 97 -2.58 -5.14 -4.49
C VAL A 97 -1.85 -6.06 -3.52
N LYS A 98 -0.68 -5.64 -3.02
CA LYS A 98 0.01 -6.33 -1.93
C LYS A 98 -0.67 -6.00 -0.60
N LEU A 99 -1.29 -6.99 0.04
CA LEU A 99 -1.85 -6.84 1.38
C LEU A 99 -0.81 -7.24 2.42
N VAL A 100 -0.40 -6.30 3.27
CA VAL A 100 0.75 -6.47 4.18
C VAL A 100 0.37 -6.08 5.61
N TRP A 101 1.03 -6.69 6.57
CA TRP A 101 0.91 -6.42 8.00
C TRP A 101 2.31 -6.56 8.65
N PRO A 102 2.52 -6.20 9.93
CA PRO A 102 3.86 -6.13 10.52
C PRO A 102 4.71 -7.40 10.32
N GLU A 103 4.12 -8.58 10.49
CA GLU A 103 4.80 -9.86 10.35
C GLU A 103 5.13 -10.23 8.89
N SER A 104 4.46 -9.62 7.91
CA SER A 104 4.70 -9.84 6.48
C SER A 104 5.46 -8.71 5.79
N ILE A 105 5.89 -7.68 6.53
CA ILE A 105 6.55 -6.49 5.97
C ILE A 105 7.81 -6.80 5.15
N ALA A 106 8.51 -7.90 5.48
CA ALA A 106 9.69 -8.34 4.74
C ALA A 106 9.39 -8.68 3.27
N GLN A 107 8.12 -8.93 2.90
CA GLN A 107 7.70 -9.22 1.52
C GLN A 107 7.65 -7.97 0.62
N LEU A 108 7.85 -6.77 1.19
CA LEU A 108 7.86 -5.51 0.46
C LEU A 108 9.23 -5.16 -0.14
N PHE A 109 10.28 -5.91 0.23
CA PHE A 109 11.67 -5.66 -0.13
C PHE A 109 12.25 -6.90 -0.82
#